data_AF-A0A7C5IWU2-F1
#
_entry.id   AF-A0A7C5IWU2-F1
#
_cell.length_a   1.000
_cell.length_b   1.000
_cell.length_c   1.000
_cell.angle_alpha   90.00
_cell.angle_beta   90.00
_cell.angle_gamma   90.00
#
_symmetry.space_group_name_H-M   'P 1'
#
loop_
_entity.id
_entity.type
_entity.pdbx_description
1 polymer ?
#
loop_
_entity_poly.entity_id
_entity_poly.type
_entity_poly.pdbx_seq_one_letter_code
_entity_poly.pdbx_strand_id
1 'polypeptide(L)'
;GASDADMALAVNRLIELKGGFAVASQGKILAELALPIAGLMSHQPFESITQSLEELRTAAHSLGCALPEPFLQVAFLALPVIPHLKMTDRGLFDVNEFNFVK
;
A
#
# COMPACT_ATOMS: atom_id res chain seq x y z
N GLY A 1 -0.78 6.84 -6.87
CA GLY A 1 -1.70 7.89 -6.38
C GLY A 1 -2.06 8.80 -7.53
N ALA A 2 -3.11 9.61 -7.37
CA ALA A 2 -3.54 10.53 -8.43
C ALA A 2 -2.90 11.93 -8.31
N SER A 3 -2.35 12.29 -7.14
CA SER A 3 -1.62 13.53 -6.91
C SER A 3 -0.43 13.30 -5.97
N ASP A 4 0.67 14.03 -6.17
CA ASP A 4 1.86 13.95 -5.31
C ASP A 4 1.56 14.37 -3.87
N ALA A 5 0.67 15.35 -3.70
CA ALA A 5 0.25 15.84 -2.38
C ALA A 5 -0.48 14.75 -1.58
N ASP A 6 -1.41 14.03 -2.20
CA ASP A 6 -2.12 12.93 -1.53
C ASP A 6 -1.18 11.74 -1.26
N MET A 7 -0.23 11.48 -2.16
CA MET A 7 0.79 10.45 -1.95
C MET A 7 1.69 10.79 -0.75
N ALA A 8 2.17 12.04 -0.66
CA ALA A 8 2.96 12.50 0.48
C ALA A 8 2.16 12.44 1.79
N LEU A 9 0.89 12.84 1.77
CA LEU A 9 -0.01 12.76 2.92
C LEU A 9 -0.16 11.31 3.41
N ALA A 10 -0.43 10.36 2.51
CA ALA A 10 -0.55 8.95 2.86
C ALA A 10 0.75 8.40 3.47
N VAL A 11 1.90 8.69 2.86
CA VAL A 11 3.22 8.22 3.35
C VAL A 11 3.55 8.80 4.71
N ASN A 12 3.36 10.11 4.91
CA ASN A 12 3.61 10.75 6.19
C ASN A 12 2.72 10.17 7.30
N ARG A 13 1.45 9.89 6.98
CA ARG A 13 0.55 9.23 7.91
C ARG A 13 1.02 7.82 8.28
N LEU A 14 1.49 7.04 7.31
CA LEU A 14 2.05 5.72 7.58
C LEU A 14 3.29 5.78 8.48
N ILE A 15 4.13 6.81 8.35
CA ILE A 15 5.28 7.03 9.24
C ILE A 15 4.81 7.26 10.68
N GLU A 16 3.79 8.11 10.88
CA GLU A 16 3.19 8.35 12.20
C GLU A 16 2.60 7.07 12.82
N LEU A 17 1.93 6.25 12.01
CA LEU A 17 1.35 4.98 12.43
C LEU A 17 2.39 3.87 12.65
N LYS A 18 3.66 4.11 12.27
CA LYS A 18 4.76 3.11 12.26
C LYS A 18 4.49 1.93 11.33
N GLY A 19 3.86 2.20 10.19
CA GLY A 19 3.55 1.24 9.13
C GLY A 19 2.08 0.82 9.10
N GLY A 20 1.71 0.17 7.99
CA GLY A 20 0.33 -0.25 7.71
C GLY A 20 -0.16 0.24 6.35
N PHE A 21 -1.46 0.54 6.27
CA PHE A 21 -2.12 0.98 5.04
C PHE A 21 -2.87 2.31 5.24
N ALA A 22 -2.89 3.14 4.22
CA ALA A 22 -3.63 4.40 4.22
C ALA A 22 -4.17 4.70 2.82
N VAL A 23 -5.39 5.23 2.76
CA VAL A 23 -6.01 5.76 1.54
C VAL A 23 -6.17 7.26 1.73
N ALA A 24 -5.56 8.04 0.82
CA ALA A 24 -5.65 9.49 0.82
C ALA A 24 -6.24 10.02 -0.49
N SER A 25 -7.03 11.08 -0.41
CA SER A 25 -7.57 11.80 -1.56
C SER A 25 -8.01 13.20 -1.15
N GLN A 26 -7.81 14.17 -2.04
CA GLN A 26 -8.23 15.56 -1.84
C GLN A 26 -7.73 16.17 -0.51
N GLY A 27 -6.49 15.85 -0.13
CA GLY A 27 -5.84 16.36 1.07
C GLY A 27 -6.34 15.74 2.39
N LYS A 28 -7.01 14.58 2.34
CA LYS A 28 -7.54 13.89 3.53
C LYS A 28 -7.21 12.41 3.52
N ILE A 29 -7.06 11.84 4.72
CA ILE A 29 -7.06 10.39 4.93
C ILE A 29 -8.52 9.92 4.97
N LEU A 30 -8.88 9.01 4.07
CA LEU A 30 -10.23 8.44 3.98
C LEU A 30 -10.37 7.18 4.84
N ALA A 31 -9.31 6.38 4.92
CA ALA A 31 -9.23 5.17 5.72
C ALA A 31 -7.76 4.83 6.00
N GLU A 32 -7.50 4.17 7.14
CA GLU A 32 -6.16 3.76 7.54
C GLU A 32 -6.21 2.52 8.45
N LEU A 33 -5.12 1.76 8.45
CA LEU A 33 -4.89 0.65 9.36
C LEU A 33 -3.45 0.69 9.83
N ALA A 34 -3.25 0.80 11.14
CA ALA A 34 -1.94 0.76 11.76
C ALA A 34 -1.44 -0.69 11.93
N LEU A 35 -0.23 -0.97 11.44
CA LEU A 35 0.49 -2.23 11.63
C LEU A 35 1.85 -1.96 12.29
N PRO A 36 1.86 -1.51 13.57
CA PRO A 36 3.07 -0.96 14.20
C PRO A 36 4.20 -1.98 14.42
N ILE A 37 3.91 -3.29 14.29
CA ILE A 37 4.91 -4.33 14.43
C ILE A 37 5.51 -4.59 13.05
N ALA A 38 6.68 -3.99 12.80
CA ALA A 38 7.45 -4.09 11.56
C ALA A 38 6.69 -3.64 10.28
N GLY A 39 5.58 -2.90 10.42
CA GLY A 39 4.72 -2.55 9.28
C GLY A 39 3.85 -3.70 8.78
N LEU A 40 3.81 -4.84 9.49
CA LEU A 40 3.21 -6.09 9.02
C LEU A 40 2.12 -6.62 9.95
N MET A 41 2.23 -6.38 11.26
CA MET A 41 1.31 -6.92 12.26
C MET A 41 0.82 -5.85 13.23
N SER A 42 -0.29 -6.14 13.90
CA SER A 42 -0.91 -5.29 14.91
C SER A 42 -1.22 -6.10 16.17
N HIS A 43 -1.37 -5.40 17.30
CA HIS A 43 -1.81 -5.98 18.56
C HIS A 43 -3.33 -6.11 18.67
N GLN A 44 -4.07 -5.57 17.69
CA GLN A 44 -5.52 -5.59 17.70
C GLN A 44 -6.07 -7.00 17.36
N PRO A 45 -7.27 -7.34 17.85
CA PRO A 45 -7.97 -8.57 17.47
C PRO A 45 -8.22 -8.65 15.96
N PHE A 46 -8.35 -9.88 15.45
CA PHE A 46 -8.52 -10.11 14.00
C PHE A 46 -9.79 -9.46 13.46
N GLU A 47 -10.85 -9.37 14.26
CA GLU A 47 -12.13 -8.76 13.89
C GLU A 47 -11.95 -7.28 13.60
N SER A 48 -11.22 -6.55 14.46
CA SER A 48 -10.92 -5.13 14.28
C SER A 48 -10.04 -4.89 13.04
N ILE A 49 -9.07 -5.78 12.79
CA ILE A 49 -8.23 -5.73 11.59
C ILE A 49 -9.06 -5.98 10.33
N THR A 50 -9.96 -6.95 10.38
CA THR A 50 -10.84 -7.30 9.25
C THR A 50 -11.74 -6.14 8.89
N GLN A 51 -12.39 -5.53 9.89
CA GLN A 51 -13.22 -4.35 9.68
C GLN A 51 -12.42 -3.18 9.07
N SER A 52 -11.23 -2.89 9.61
CA SER A 52 -10.38 -1.81 9.09
C SER A 52 -9.93 -2.07 7.64
N LEU A 53 -9.66 -3.34 7.29
CA LEU A 53 -9.33 -3.74 5.92
C LEU A 53 -10.52 -3.56 4.96
N GLU A 54 -11.74 -3.86 5.40
CA GLU A 54 -12.96 -3.63 4.61
C GLU A 54 -13.21 -2.14 4.35
N GLU A 55 -13.01 -1.29 5.37
CA GLU A 55 -13.09 0.16 5.26
C GLU A 55 -12.04 0.69 4.27
N LEU A 56 -10.81 0.20 4.35
CA LEU A 56 -9.72 0.51 3.42
C LEU A 56 -10.04 0.11 1.98
N ARG A 57 -10.57 -1.10 1.76
CA ARG A 57 -10.98 -1.56 0.42
C ARG A 57 -12.09 -0.66 -0.14
N THR A 58 -13.09 -0.37 0.68
CA THR A 58 -14.21 0.52 0.32
C THR A 58 -13.71 1.92 -0.07
N ALA A 59 -12.79 2.48 0.71
CA ALA A 59 -12.17 3.77 0.41
C ALA A 59 -11.34 3.74 -0.89
N ALA A 60 -10.59 2.66 -1.15
CA ALA A 60 -9.85 2.54 -2.41
C ALA A 60 -10.78 2.43 -3.62
N HIS A 61 -11.85 1.63 -3.51
CA HIS A 61 -12.84 1.46 -4.58
C HIS A 61 -13.65 2.74 -4.85
N SER A 62 -13.96 3.54 -3.83
CA SER A 62 -14.66 4.81 -4.02
C SER A 62 -13.85 5.83 -4.83
N LEU A 63 -12.52 5.65 -4.90
CA LEU A 63 -11.61 6.42 -5.76
C LEU A 63 -11.46 5.84 -7.17
N GLY A 64 -12.24 4.83 -7.54
CA GLY A 64 -12.20 4.18 -8.85
C GLY A 64 -11.14 3.09 -8.98
N CYS A 65 -10.58 2.59 -7.87
CA CYS A 65 -9.65 1.46 -7.93
C CYS A 65 -10.37 0.20 -8.45
N ALA A 66 -9.90 -0.33 -9.58
CA ALA A 66 -10.47 -1.53 -10.21
C ALA A 66 -9.83 -2.84 -9.70
N LEU A 67 -8.80 -2.75 -8.85
CA LEU A 67 -8.13 -3.93 -8.30
C LEU A 67 -9.04 -4.61 -7.27
N PRO A 68 -9.28 -5.93 -7.37
CA PRO A 68 -10.13 -6.65 -6.41
C PRO A 68 -9.54 -6.67 -4.99
N GLU A 69 -8.21 -6.65 -4.86
CA GLU A 69 -7.50 -6.65 -3.58
C GLU A 69 -6.36 -5.61 -3.62
N PRO A 70 -6.69 -4.29 -3.59
CA PRO A 70 -5.75 -3.22 -3.90
C PRO A 70 -4.44 -3.30 -3.10
N PHE A 71 -4.52 -3.56 -1.80
CA PHE A 71 -3.37 -3.57 -0.90
C PHE A 71 -2.49 -4.80 -1.10
N LEU A 72 -3.10 -5.98 -1.25
CA LEU A 72 -2.35 -7.22 -1.49
C LEU A 72 -1.60 -7.13 -2.82
N GLN A 73 -2.28 -6.67 -3.87
CA GLN A 73 -1.70 -6.57 -5.21
C GLN A 73 -0.59 -5.52 -5.29
N VAL A 74 -0.71 -4.40 -4.57
CA VAL A 74 0.38 -3.41 -4.44
C VAL A 74 1.58 -4.02 -3.70
N ALA A 75 1.38 -4.83 -2.67
CA ALA A 75 2.48 -5.49 -1.96
C ALA A 75 3.29 -6.43 -2.89
N PHE A 76 2.66 -7.03 -3.92
CA PHE A 76 3.33 -7.86 -4.92
C PHE A 76 4.20 -7.08 -5.94
N LEU A 77 4.06 -5.76 -6.02
CA LEU A 77 4.91 -4.93 -6.88
C LEU A 77 6.37 -4.91 -6.40
N ALA A 78 6.56 -5.01 -5.08
CA ALA A 78 7.86 -4.95 -4.42
C ALA A 78 8.55 -6.31 -4.21
N LEU A 79 8.03 -7.39 -4.83
CA LEU A 79 8.59 -8.73 -4.69
C LEU A 79 9.42 -9.11 -5.93
N PRO A 80 10.76 -8.93 -5.93
CA PRO A 80 11.65 -9.13 -7.09
C PRO A 80 11.90 -10.62 -7.45
N VAL A 81 11.01 -11.53 -7.05
CA VAL A 81 11.14 -12.99 -7.21
C VAL A 81 9.96 -13.63 -7.96
N ILE A 82 9.03 -12.81 -8.46
CA ILE A 82 7.83 -13.19 -9.20
C ILE A 82 7.93 -12.50 -10.56
N PRO A 83 7.57 -13.14 -11.69
CA PRO A 83 8.06 -12.74 -13.02
C PRO A 83 7.76 -11.31 -13.47
N HIS A 84 8.49 -10.88 -14.52
CA HIS A 84 8.42 -9.61 -15.25
C HIS A 84 9.02 -8.40 -14.53
N LEU A 85 8.30 -7.30 -14.42
CA LEU A 85 8.80 -6.02 -13.93
C LEU A 85 8.36 -5.79 -12.49
N LYS A 86 9.30 -5.37 -11.64
CA LYS A 86 9.10 -5.16 -10.20
C LYS A 86 9.66 -3.82 -9.76
N MET A 87 8.93 -3.16 -8.87
CA MET A 87 9.33 -1.87 -8.33
C MET A 87 10.08 -2.08 -7.02
N THR A 88 11.34 -1.67 -6.96
CA THR A 88 12.16 -1.74 -5.74
C THR A 88 12.50 -0.34 -5.25
N ASP A 89 13.06 -0.26 -4.05
CA ASP A 89 13.65 0.96 -3.49
C ASP A 89 14.82 1.51 -4.33
N ARG A 90 15.43 0.66 -5.16
CA ARG A 90 16.54 1.00 -6.07
C ARG A 90 16.11 1.30 -7.51
N GLY A 91 14.80 1.27 -7.79
CA GLY A 91 14.25 1.48 -9.14
C GLY A 91 13.56 0.25 -9.72
N LEU A 92 13.26 0.31 -11.01
CA LEU A 92 12.53 -0.73 -11.74
C LEU A 92 13.47 -1.88 -12.07
N PHE A 93 13.11 -3.09 -11.66
CA PHE A 93 13.89 -4.30 -11.85
C PHE A 93 13.16 -5.25 -12.79
N ASP A 94 13.84 -5.69 -13.85
CA ASP A 94 13.35 -6.74 -14.75
C ASP A 94 13.86 -8.09 -14.24
N VAL A 95 12.94 -8.93 -13.77
CA VAL A 95 13.21 -10.27 -13.25
C VAL A 95 13.60 -11.23 -14.38
N ASN A 96 13.15 -11.00 -15.61
CA ASN A 96 13.51 -11.85 -16.76
C ASN A 96 14.95 -11.59 -17.21
N GLU A 97 15.38 -10.32 -17.23
CA GLU A 97 16.77 -9.94 -17.54
C GLU A 97 17.69 -10.00 -16.32
N PHE A 98 17.11 -10.14 -15.13
CA PHE A 98 17.78 -10.10 -13.83
C PHE A 98 18.64 -8.84 -13.64
N ASN A 99 18.10 -7.68 -14.04
CA ASN A 99 18.81 -6.40 -14.02
C ASN A 99 17.86 -5.22 -13.80
N PHE A 100 18.41 -4.07 -13.45
CA PHE A 100 17.67 -2.81 -13.41
C PHE A 100 17.41 -2.29 -14.81
N VAL A 101 16.19 -1.79 -15.04
CA VAL A 101 15.82 -1.08 -16.26
C VAL A 101 16.59 0.24 -16.30
N LYS A 102 17.26 0.51 -17.43
CA LYS A 102 18.05 1.72 -17.68
C LYS A 102 17.24 2.79 -18.38
#